data_AF-A0A1B6DWM0-F1
#
_entry.id   AF-A0A1B6DWM0-F1
#
_cell.length_a   1.000
_cell.length_b   1.000
_cell.length_c   1.000
_cell.angle_alpha   90.00
_cell.angle_beta   90.00
_cell.angle_gamma   90.00
#
_symmetry.space_group_name_H-M   'P 1'
#
loop_
_entity.id
_entity.type
_entity.pdbx_description
1 polymer ?
#
loop_
_entity_poly.entity_id
_entity_poly.type
_entity_poly.pdbx_seq_one_letter_code
_entity_poly.pdbx_strand_id
1 'polypeptide(L)'
;LCASFLSLTNMLFVLYLFPLVIIANAMESGYIEITNTSSDLSMSDLEKLTNEYDIGLLDFYDAVKSKGFVDKTEFILEFFKHRYVLTTSPRRYGRTLLIDMLKSFSEIPVDANGTRLPIQSTNYYTVFSTNNLSIFRDEHAAFIREHFMQYPIILLDFNKLDCRHWSNFREDMSEFIGDIFEYHKYLLHSPYLNPQQKRQIYKYSKHAEHLGLSNKINSLKFLSQMLYTHFKKKCIVLVDDLD
;
A
#
# COMPACT_ATOMS: atom_id res chain seq x y z
N LEU A 1 28.02 -2.93 -8.44
CA LEU A 1 27.22 -2.17 -9.45
C LEU A 1 25.95 -1.51 -8.87
N CYS A 2 25.65 -1.65 -7.57
CA CYS A 2 24.59 -0.87 -6.89
C CYS A 2 25.03 0.51 -6.35
N ALA A 3 26.24 0.99 -6.67
CA ALA A 3 26.76 2.26 -6.14
C ALA A 3 26.75 3.42 -7.15
N SER A 4 26.32 3.20 -8.40
CA SER A 4 26.28 4.24 -9.44
C SER A 4 24.88 4.86 -9.67
N PHE A 5 23.93 4.61 -8.76
CA PHE A 5 22.58 5.18 -8.81
C PHE A 5 22.40 6.50 -8.04
N LEU A 6 23.45 7.00 -7.37
CA LEU A 6 23.40 8.21 -6.55
C LEU A 6 24.29 9.31 -7.16
N SER A 7 23.83 9.87 -8.27
CA SER A 7 24.32 11.15 -8.77
C SER A 7 23.17 11.85 -9.50
N LEU A 8 22.28 12.47 -8.73
CA LEU A 8 21.85 13.86 -8.91
C LEU A 8 20.74 14.20 -7.91
N THR A 9 21.08 15.15 -7.05
CA THR A 9 20.24 15.99 -6.18
C THR A 9 19.72 15.39 -4.87
N ASN A 10 20.50 15.68 -3.81
CA ASN A 10 20.13 15.85 -2.41
C ASN A 10 19.12 14.85 -1.81
N MET A 11 19.61 13.66 -1.49
CA MET A 11 18.94 12.80 -0.52
C MET A 11 20.00 12.05 0.27
N LEU A 12 20.16 12.42 1.55
CA LEU A 12 20.99 11.69 2.51
C LEU A 12 20.37 10.30 2.71
N PHE A 13 21.02 9.25 2.22
CA PHE A 13 20.75 7.87 2.59
C PHE A 13 21.87 7.41 3.53
N VAL A 14 21.51 7.05 4.76
CA VAL A 14 22.40 6.38 5.71
C VAL A 14 22.02 4.91 5.74
N LEU A 15 22.98 4.04 5.41
CA LEU A 15 22.87 2.59 5.46
C LEU A 15 22.95 2.08 6.91
N TYR A 16 22.16 1.04 7.17
CA TYR A 16 21.99 0.23 8.39
C TYR A 16 23.16 0.10 9.36
N LEU A 17 22.87 0.22 10.66
CA LEU A 17 23.39 -0.57 11.80
C LEU A 17 22.60 -0.21 13.09
N PHE A 18 21.93 -1.18 13.73
CA PHE A 18 21.40 -1.07 15.12
C PHE A 18 22.58 -1.08 16.14
N PRO A 19 22.44 -0.65 17.42
CA PRO A 19 21.43 0.21 18.08
C PRO A 19 22.03 1.45 18.81
N LEU A 20 21.17 2.40 19.22
CA LEU A 20 21.33 3.49 20.21
C LEU A 20 22.18 4.75 19.89
N VAL A 21 21.47 5.90 19.95
CA VAL A 21 21.80 7.17 20.68
C VAL A 21 22.40 8.39 19.93
N ILE A 22 21.49 9.38 19.71
CA ILE A 22 21.55 10.83 20.02
C ILE A 22 22.32 11.85 19.12
N ILE A 23 21.49 12.68 18.47
CA ILE A 23 21.52 14.14 18.14
C ILE A 23 22.59 14.71 17.20
N ALA A 24 22.10 15.28 16.08
CA ALA A 24 22.50 16.61 15.59
C ALA A 24 21.34 17.31 14.84
N ASN A 25 20.69 18.23 15.55
CA ASN A 25 19.97 19.46 15.15
C ASN A 25 19.29 19.60 13.76
N ALA A 26 17.96 19.61 13.82
CA ALA A 26 17.08 20.69 13.37
C ALA A 26 17.29 21.33 11.98
N MET A 27 16.43 20.94 11.02
CA MET A 27 15.72 21.88 10.13
C MET A 27 14.30 21.36 9.85
N GLU A 28 13.34 21.92 10.60
CA GLU A 28 11.94 22.22 10.24
C GLU A 28 11.17 21.27 9.31
N SER A 29 10.54 20.22 9.86
CA SER A 29 9.08 20.05 9.94
C SER A 29 8.78 18.63 10.43
N GLY A 30 7.91 18.52 11.43
CA GLY A 30 7.78 17.37 12.35
C GLY A 30 7.73 15.98 11.70
N TYR A 31 8.69 15.16 12.10
CA TYR A 31 8.62 13.70 12.06
C TYR A 31 8.28 13.23 13.48
N ILE A 32 7.30 12.33 13.64
CA ILE A 32 6.99 11.69 14.92
C ILE A 32 7.19 10.19 14.75
N GLU A 33 8.06 9.63 15.59
CA GLU A 33 8.24 8.20 15.80
C GLU A 33 7.24 7.74 16.87
N ILE A 34 6.32 6.83 16.54
CA ILE A 34 5.33 6.31 17.49
C ILE A 34 5.74 4.89 17.88
N THR A 35 6.39 4.74 19.03
CA THR A 35 6.61 3.45 19.68
C THR A 35 5.49 3.19 20.67
N ASN A 36 4.52 2.34 20.30
CA ASN A 36 3.51 1.87 21.25
C ASN A 36 4.01 0.61 21.97
N THR A 37 4.36 0.78 23.25
CA THR A 37 4.52 -0.30 24.22
C THR A 37 3.21 -0.55 24.96
N SER A 38 2.61 -1.73 24.78
CA SER A 38 1.98 -2.55 25.84
C SER A 38 1.11 -3.66 25.25
N SER A 39 1.44 -4.91 25.57
CA SER A 39 0.45 -5.96 25.87
C SER A 39 1.16 -7.16 26.48
N ASP A 40 0.72 -7.53 27.68
CA ASP A 40 1.17 -8.67 28.47
C ASP A 40 0.67 -9.99 27.86
N LEU A 41 1.28 -10.43 26.76
CA LEU A 41 1.11 -11.78 26.21
C LEU A 41 2.42 -12.54 26.36
N SER A 42 2.35 -13.74 26.96
CA SER A 42 3.52 -14.58 27.13
C SER A 42 4.05 -15.01 25.75
N MET A 43 5.37 -15.04 25.59
CA MET A 43 6.01 -15.32 24.29
C MET A 43 5.63 -16.70 23.72
N SER A 44 5.28 -17.64 24.61
CA SER A 44 4.78 -18.98 24.25
C SER A 44 3.35 -18.98 23.68
N ASP A 45 2.51 -18.02 24.04
CA ASP A 45 1.16 -17.90 23.49
C ASP A 45 1.19 -17.27 22.10
N LEU A 46 2.09 -16.30 21.90
CA LEU A 46 2.39 -15.70 20.59
C LEU A 46 2.95 -16.73 19.59
N GLU A 47 3.84 -17.62 20.04
CA GLU A 47 4.39 -18.70 19.19
C GLU A 47 3.34 -19.77 18.80
N LYS A 48 2.34 -20.02 19.64
CA LYS A 48 1.24 -20.94 19.30
C LYS A 48 0.26 -20.32 18.31
N LEU A 49 -0.11 -19.05 18.52
CA LEU A 49 -0.99 -18.30 17.61
C LEU A 49 -0.37 -18.09 16.22
N THR A 50 0.94 -17.87 16.14
CA THR A 50 1.69 -17.71 14.88
C THR A 50 1.92 -19.00 14.10
N ASN A 51 1.84 -20.17 14.75
CA ASN A 51 1.96 -21.47 14.08
C ASN A 51 0.60 -22.06 13.66
N GLU A 52 -0.50 -21.65 14.31
CA GLU A 52 -1.86 -22.11 14.00
C GLU A 52 -2.55 -21.24 12.93
N TYR A 53 -2.20 -19.95 12.85
CA TYR A 53 -2.59 -19.05 11.78
C TYR A 53 -1.33 -18.62 11.03
N ASP A 54 -1.30 -18.77 9.72
CA ASP A 54 -0.22 -18.25 8.88
C ASP A 54 -0.40 -16.72 8.76
N ILE A 55 -0.12 -15.99 9.85
CA ILE A 55 -0.46 -14.56 10.04
C ILE A 55 0.19 -13.69 8.94
N GLY A 56 1.21 -14.18 8.23
CA GLY A 56 1.83 -13.52 7.08
C GLY A 56 1.04 -13.62 5.77
N LEU A 57 -0.02 -14.44 5.71
CA LEU A 57 -0.84 -14.69 4.52
C LEU A 57 -2.32 -14.30 4.69
N LEU A 58 -2.74 -13.88 5.89
CA LEU A 58 -4.13 -13.45 6.09
C LEU A 58 -4.36 -12.06 5.51
N ASP A 59 -5.41 -11.95 4.68
CA ASP A 59 -5.98 -10.67 4.31
C ASP A 59 -6.69 -10.03 5.51
N PHE A 60 -6.94 -8.72 5.43
CA PHE A 60 -7.63 -7.97 6.49
C PHE A 60 -9.02 -8.54 6.78
N TYR A 61 -9.70 -9.05 5.75
CA TYR A 61 -11.04 -9.61 5.85
C TYR A 61 -11.07 -10.84 6.78
N ASP A 62 -10.13 -11.76 6.61
CA ASP A 62 -9.99 -12.96 7.43
C ASP A 62 -9.35 -12.64 8.79
N ALA A 63 -8.40 -11.69 8.80
CA ALA A 63 -7.72 -11.28 10.03
C ALA A 63 -8.73 -10.76 11.05
N VAL A 64 -9.67 -9.89 10.67
CA VAL A 64 -10.69 -9.32 11.57
C VAL A 64 -11.56 -10.39 12.23
N LYS A 65 -11.75 -11.55 11.57
CA LYS A 65 -12.54 -12.67 12.11
C LYS A 65 -11.72 -13.61 13.01
N SER A 66 -10.41 -13.47 13.01
CA SER A 66 -9.53 -14.31 13.81
C SER A 66 -9.57 -13.92 15.29
N LYS A 67 -9.38 -14.89 16.19
CA LYS A 67 -9.34 -14.65 17.64
C LYS A 67 -8.15 -13.81 18.10
N GLY A 68 -7.09 -13.75 17.30
CA GLY A 68 -5.85 -13.02 17.59
C GLY A 68 -5.84 -11.59 17.03
N PHE A 69 -6.93 -11.12 16.42
CA PHE A 69 -6.98 -9.79 15.84
C PHE A 69 -6.93 -8.72 16.94
N VAL A 70 -5.93 -7.85 16.83
CA VAL A 70 -5.85 -6.63 17.63
C VAL A 70 -6.29 -5.47 16.74
N ASP A 71 -7.37 -4.81 17.13
CA ASP A 71 -7.89 -3.66 16.40
C ASP A 71 -6.89 -2.50 16.42
N LYS A 72 -6.29 -2.22 15.26
CA LYS A 72 -5.41 -1.08 15.01
C LYS A 72 -6.01 -0.09 14.01
N THR A 73 -7.32 -0.17 13.77
CA THR A 73 -7.97 0.63 12.73
C THR A 73 -7.95 2.13 13.01
N GLU A 74 -7.79 2.55 14.27
CA GLU A 74 -7.62 3.95 14.62
C GLU A 74 -6.37 4.59 13.99
N PHE A 75 -5.36 3.77 13.64
CA PHE A 75 -4.19 4.23 12.86
C PHE A 75 -4.58 4.91 11.54
N ILE A 76 -5.72 4.56 10.96
CA ILE A 76 -6.22 5.18 9.73
C ILE A 76 -6.42 6.69 9.93
N LEU A 77 -6.89 7.13 11.10
CA LEU A 77 -7.03 8.56 11.41
C LEU A 77 -5.68 9.27 11.34
N GLU A 78 -4.64 8.65 11.92
CA GLU A 78 -3.30 9.21 11.92
C GLU A 78 -2.69 9.21 10.52
N PHE A 79 -2.90 8.13 9.75
CA PHE A 79 -2.45 8.01 8.37
C PHE A 79 -2.94 9.19 7.50
N PHE A 80 -4.21 9.58 7.64
CA PHE A 80 -4.80 10.65 6.82
C PHE A 80 -4.43 12.08 7.27
N LYS A 81 -3.84 12.27 8.46
CA LYS A 81 -3.30 13.57 8.88
C LYS A 81 -2.01 13.94 8.15
N HIS A 82 -1.27 12.94 7.68
CA HIS A 82 0.05 13.13 7.10
C HIS A 82 0.04 12.88 5.60
N ARG A 83 0.95 13.57 4.90
CA ARG A 83 1.11 13.39 3.45
C ARG A 83 1.96 12.16 3.11
N TYR A 84 2.93 11.85 3.96
CA TYR A 84 3.85 10.73 3.83
C TYR A 84 3.93 10.03 5.18
N VAL A 85 3.82 8.71 5.17
CA VAL A 85 3.87 7.89 6.38
C VAL A 85 4.89 6.78 6.14
N LEU A 86 5.95 6.77 6.94
CA LEU A 86 6.93 5.69 6.98
C LEU A 86 6.74 4.94 8.29
N THR A 87 6.54 3.63 8.21
CA THR A 87 6.46 2.79 9.41
C THR A 87 7.71 1.93 9.52
N THR A 88 8.55 2.23 10.52
CA THR A 88 9.69 1.38 10.88
C THR A 88 9.21 0.42 11.97
N SER A 89 9.19 -0.87 11.68
CA SER A 89 8.76 -1.87 12.67
C SER A 89 9.58 -3.15 12.54
N PRO A 90 9.69 -4.01 13.57
CA PRO A 90 10.40 -5.27 13.43
C PRO A 90 9.75 -6.20 12.38
N ARG A 91 10.49 -7.22 11.94
CA ARG A 91 9.92 -8.27 11.07
C ARG A 91 8.70 -8.92 11.76
N ARG A 92 7.67 -9.25 10.96
CA ARG A 92 6.40 -9.87 11.42
C ARG A 92 5.53 -9.01 12.34
N TYR A 93 5.69 -7.68 12.32
CA TYR A 93 4.83 -6.77 13.10
C TYR A 93 3.43 -6.54 12.48
N GLY A 94 3.12 -7.21 11.36
CA GLY A 94 1.86 -7.06 10.63
C GLY A 94 1.81 -5.84 9.71
N ARG A 95 2.94 -5.46 9.08
CA ARG A 95 3.00 -4.35 8.11
C ARG A 95 2.11 -4.63 6.90
N THR A 96 2.21 -5.83 6.33
CA THR A 96 1.36 -6.28 5.22
C THR A 96 -0.12 -6.20 5.59
N LEU A 97 -0.50 -6.67 6.78
CA LEU A 97 -1.87 -6.55 7.28
C LEU A 97 -2.32 -5.08 7.45
N LEU A 98 -1.43 -4.20 7.91
CA LEU A 98 -1.71 -2.76 8.02
C LEU A 98 -1.93 -2.13 6.65
N ILE A 99 -1.11 -2.47 5.66
CA ILE A 99 -1.23 -2.01 4.29
C ILE A 99 -2.52 -2.51 3.65
N ASP A 100 -2.88 -3.78 3.87
CA ASP A 100 -4.12 -4.35 3.36
C ASP A 100 -5.36 -3.73 4.05
N MET A 101 -5.28 -3.42 5.35
CA MET A 101 -6.30 -2.64 6.06
C MET A 101 -6.47 -1.24 5.45
N LEU A 102 -5.37 -0.53 5.20
CA LEU A 102 -5.40 0.80 4.59
C LEU A 102 -5.98 0.77 3.18
N LYS A 103 -5.61 -0.24 2.39
CA LYS A 103 -6.17 -0.51 1.06
C LYS A 103 -7.67 -0.76 1.17
N SER A 104 -8.09 -1.71 2.01
CA SER A 104 -9.50 -2.07 2.25
C SER A 104 -10.37 -0.90 2.68
N PHE A 105 -9.83 0.01 3.52
CA PHE A 105 -10.54 1.20 3.96
C PHE A 105 -10.65 2.27 2.85
N SER A 106 -9.58 2.46 2.08
CA SER A 106 -9.42 3.65 1.23
C SER A 106 -9.85 3.44 -0.22
N GLU A 107 -9.77 2.20 -0.72
CA GLU A 107 -9.90 1.88 -2.14
C GLU A 107 -11.31 2.11 -2.69
N ILE A 108 -11.41 2.78 -3.84
CA ILE A 108 -12.66 2.90 -4.58
C ILE A 108 -13.04 1.53 -5.15
N PRO A 109 -14.21 0.97 -4.79
CA PRO A 109 -14.70 -0.26 -5.41
C PRO A 109 -15.18 0.05 -6.83
N VAL A 110 -14.72 -0.73 -7.80
CA VAL A 110 -15.10 -0.59 -9.20
C VAL A 110 -15.52 -1.90 -9.83
N ASP A 111 -16.42 -1.81 -10.82
CA ASP A 111 -16.74 -2.93 -11.69
C ASP A 111 -15.66 -3.15 -12.77
N ALA A 112 -15.86 -4.16 -13.62
CA ALA A 112 -14.95 -4.46 -14.73
C ALA A 112 -14.78 -3.30 -15.73
N ASN A 113 -15.73 -2.37 -15.79
CA ASN A 113 -15.72 -1.21 -16.68
C ASN A 113 -15.12 0.05 -16.02
N GLY A 114 -14.74 -0.04 -14.74
CA GLY A 114 -14.20 1.07 -13.95
C GLY A 114 -15.28 1.96 -13.34
N THR A 115 -16.54 1.56 -13.42
CA THR A 115 -17.65 2.29 -12.79
C THR A 115 -17.63 2.04 -11.29
N ARG A 116 -17.80 3.10 -10.49
CA ARG A 116 -17.86 2.97 -9.02
C ARG A 116 -19.05 2.12 -8.59
N LEU A 117 -18.78 1.15 -7.73
CA LEU A 117 -19.81 0.35 -7.08
C LEU A 117 -20.38 1.08 -5.85
N PRO A 118 -21.64 0.83 -5.47
CA PRO A 118 -22.18 1.32 -4.20
C PRO A 118 -21.37 0.79 -3.02
N ILE A 119 -20.94 1.66 -2.11
CA ILE A 119 -20.11 1.32 -0.94
C ILE A 119 -20.73 0.18 -0.12
N GLN A 120 -22.05 0.24 0.11
CA GLN A 120 -22.79 -0.73 0.90
C GLN A 120 -22.84 -2.14 0.29
N SER A 121 -22.54 -2.26 -1.01
CA SER A 121 -22.50 -3.56 -1.71
C SER A 121 -21.16 -4.29 -1.58
N THR A 122 -20.17 -3.68 -0.92
CA THR A 122 -18.82 -4.24 -0.81
C THR A 122 -18.63 -5.06 0.45
N ASN A 123 -17.84 -6.14 0.35
CA ASN A 123 -17.45 -6.95 1.50
C ASN A 123 -16.70 -6.12 2.55
N TYR A 124 -15.88 -5.17 2.11
CA TYR A 124 -15.15 -4.26 3.00
C TYR A 124 -16.11 -3.40 3.85
N TYR A 125 -17.20 -2.88 3.29
CA TYR A 125 -18.20 -2.17 4.11
C TYR A 125 -18.76 -3.08 5.19
N THR A 126 -19.08 -4.34 4.86
CA THR A 126 -19.53 -5.33 5.85
C THR A 126 -18.47 -5.56 6.93
N VAL A 127 -17.19 -5.72 6.57
CA VAL A 127 -16.10 -5.90 7.54
C VAL A 127 -16.03 -4.74 8.51
N PHE A 128 -15.99 -3.50 8.01
CA PHE A 128 -15.84 -2.34 8.87
C PHE A 128 -17.09 -2.06 9.73
N SER A 129 -18.29 -2.26 9.19
CA SER A 129 -19.55 -1.95 9.89
C SER A 129 -20.01 -2.98 10.91
N THR A 130 -19.64 -4.26 10.75
CA THR A 130 -20.20 -5.36 11.58
C THR A 130 -19.25 -5.87 12.67
N ASN A 131 -17.97 -5.51 12.63
CA ASN A 131 -16.95 -6.04 13.55
C ASN A 131 -16.58 -5.09 14.70
N ASN A 132 -17.40 -4.07 14.98
CA ASN A 132 -17.18 -3.10 16.07
C ASN A 132 -15.78 -2.46 16.07
N LEU A 133 -15.23 -2.21 14.88
CA LEU A 133 -13.89 -1.63 14.73
C LEU A 133 -13.89 -0.18 15.22
N SER A 134 -12.82 0.21 15.90
CA SER A 134 -12.68 1.52 16.54
C SER A 134 -12.83 2.67 15.55
N ILE A 135 -12.31 2.53 14.32
CA ILE A 135 -12.47 3.53 13.26
C ILE A 135 -13.92 3.78 12.84
N PHE A 136 -14.84 2.83 13.08
CA PHE A 136 -16.24 2.88 12.64
C PHE A 136 -17.23 3.33 13.73
N ARG A 137 -16.73 3.89 14.83
CA ARG A 137 -17.54 4.52 15.87
C ARG A 137 -18.14 5.84 15.40
N ASP A 138 -19.28 6.23 15.98
CA ASP A 138 -20.03 7.43 15.61
C ASP A 138 -19.21 8.72 15.69
N GLU A 139 -18.24 8.79 16.61
CA GLU A 139 -17.32 9.92 16.77
C GLU A 139 -16.44 10.17 15.52
N HIS A 140 -16.26 9.17 14.65
CA HIS A 140 -15.52 9.27 13.40
C HIS A 140 -16.43 9.35 12.16
N ALA A 141 -17.75 9.46 12.32
CA ALA A 141 -18.70 9.41 11.19
C ALA A 141 -18.41 10.44 10.08
N ALA A 142 -17.96 11.65 10.45
CA ALA A 142 -17.57 12.68 9.48
C ALA A 142 -16.34 12.25 8.66
N PHE A 143 -15.32 11.70 9.33
CA PHE A 143 -14.10 11.19 8.70
C PHE A 143 -14.40 10.02 7.77
N ILE A 144 -15.22 9.06 8.21
CA ILE A 144 -15.62 7.91 7.40
C ILE A 144 -16.33 8.38 6.12
N ARG A 145 -17.28 9.31 6.24
CA ARG A 145 -18.00 9.86 5.08
C ARG A 145 -17.05 10.53 4.06
N GLU A 146 -15.97 11.13 4.53
CA GLU A 146 -15.00 11.83 3.67
C GLU A 146 -13.97 10.89 3.02
N HIS A 147 -13.52 9.86 3.75
CA HIS A 147 -12.34 9.08 3.37
C HIS A 147 -12.62 7.63 2.98
N PHE A 148 -13.68 7.02 3.50
CA PHE A 148 -13.96 5.60 3.28
C PHE A 148 -14.29 5.31 1.81
N MET A 149 -13.48 4.45 1.19
CA MET A 149 -13.60 4.02 -0.21
C MET A 149 -13.61 5.15 -1.23
N GLN A 150 -12.83 6.20 -0.96
CA GLN A 150 -12.82 7.38 -1.82
C GLN A 150 -11.56 7.54 -2.67
N TYR A 151 -10.54 6.69 -2.54
CA TYR A 151 -9.25 6.89 -3.19
C TYR A 151 -8.90 5.78 -4.19
N PRO A 152 -8.39 6.11 -5.38
CA PRO A 152 -7.67 5.14 -6.19
C PRO A 152 -6.41 4.70 -5.43
N ILE A 153 -6.10 3.41 -5.42
CA ILE A 153 -4.91 2.87 -4.75
C ILE A 153 -3.94 2.33 -5.79
N ILE A 154 -2.65 2.60 -5.60
CA ILE A 154 -1.56 1.85 -6.26
C ILE A 154 -0.83 1.12 -5.15
N LEU A 155 -0.87 -0.22 -5.17
CA LEU A 155 -0.12 -1.07 -4.26
C LEU A 155 1.19 -1.50 -4.92
N LEU A 156 2.31 -1.23 -4.27
CA LEU A 156 3.65 -1.64 -4.67
C LEU A 156 4.14 -2.68 -3.66
N ASP A 157 3.91 -3.96 -3.97
CA ASP A 157 4.38 -5.10 -3.19
C ASP A 157 5.73 -5.61 -3.72
N PHE A 158 6.81 -5.25 -3.02
CA PHE A 158 8.17 -5.55 -3.45
C PHE A 158 8.64 -6.97 -3.08
N ASN A 159 7.85 -7.76 -2.34
CA ASN A 159 8.16 -9.18 -2.07
C ASN A 159 8.35 -10.00 -3.33
N LYS A 160 7.74 -9.57 -4.44
CA LYS A 160 7.79 -10.25 -5.73
C LYS A 160 9.12 -10.09 -6.46
N LEU A 161 10.05 -9.26 -5.97
CA LEU A 161 11.29 -8.95 -6.68
C LEU A 161 12.50 -9.71 -6.12
N ASP A 162 13.08 -10.59 -6.92
CA ASP A 162 14.38 -11.19 -6.63
C ASP A 162 15.53 -10.22 -6.99
N CYS A 163 16.02 -9.52 -5.96
CA CYS A 163 17.12 -8.57 -6.11
C CYS A 163 18.52 -9.22 -6.13
N ARG A 164 18.65 -10.56 -6.08
CA ARG A 164 19.96 -11.25 -6.02
C ARG A 164 20.73 -11.18 -7.33
N HIS A 165 20.03 -11.21 -8.46
CA HIS A 165 20.62 -11.18 -9.80
C HIS A 165 19.93 -10.16 -10.69
N TRP A 166 20.72 -9.40 -11.45
CA TRP A 166 20.20 -8.34 -12.32
C TRP A 166 19.24 -8.86 -13.41
N SER A 167 19.48 -10.07 -13.92
CA SER A 167 18.59 -10.72 -14.89
C SER A 167 17.21 -10.98 -14.30
N ASN A 168 17.17 -11.62 -13.13
CA ASN A 168 15.93 -11.96 -12.42
C ASN A 168 15.17 -10.68 -12.05
N PHE A 169 15.85 -9.72 -11.43
CA PHE A 169 15.27 -8.42 -11.11
C PHE A 169 14.63 -7.73 -12.33
N ARG A 170 15.28 -7.80 -13.51
CA ARG A 170 14.71 -7.19 -14.72
C ARG A 170 13.40 -7.87 -15.14
N GLU A 171 13.35 -9.20 -15.07
CA GLU A 171 12.18 -10.01 -15.42
C GLU A 171 11.07 -9.78 -14.39
N ASP A 172 11.37 -9.91 -13.10
CA ASP A 172 10.42 -9.67 -12.00
C ASP A 172 9.88 -8.24 -12.03
N MET A 173 10.71 -7.24 -12.33
CA MET A 173 10.25 -5.86 -12.50
C MET A 173 9.29 -5.69 -13.68
N SER A 174 9.38 -6.52 -14.72
CA SER A 174 8.40 -6.50 -15.80
C SER A 174 7.07 -7.07 -15.35
N GLU A 175 7.09 -8.22 -14.68
CA GLU A 175 5.90 -8.85 -14.13
C GLU A 175 5.22 -7.95 -13.10
N PHE A 176 5.99 -7.39 -12.17
CA PHE A 176 5.53 -6.43 -11.17
C PHE A 176 4.77 -5.24 -11.77
N ILE A 177 5.33 -4.62 -12.82
CA ILE A 177 4.63 -3.53 -13.53
C ILE A 177 3.41 -4.05 -14.28
N GLY A 178 3.51 -5.21 -14.93
CA GLY A 178 2.39 -5.86 -15.62
C GLY A 178 1.20 -6.09 -14.69
N ASP A 179 1.44 -6.64 -13.50
CA ASP A 179 0.46 -6.91 -12.46
C ASP A 179 -0.25 -5.64 -11.99
N ILE A 180 0.50 -4.56 -11.73
CA ILE A 180 -0.08 -3.28 -11.32
C ILE A 180 -1.03 -2.76 -12.41
N PHE A 181 -0.62 -2.81 -13.68
CA PHE A 181 -1.47 -2.33 -14.77
C PHE A 181 -2.64 -3.27 -15.08
N GLU A 182 -2.47 -4.57 -14.89
CA GLU A 182 -3.54 -5.56 -15.01
C GLU A 182 -4.62 -5.34 -13.94
N TYR A 183 -4.22 -5.04 -12.70
CA TYR A 183 -5.14 -4.66 -11.62
C TYR A 183 -6.01 -3.44 -12.00
N HIS A 184 -5.43 -2.50 -12.73
CA HIS A 184 -6.11 -1.30 -13.23
C HIS A 184 -6.64 -1.42 -14.67
N LYS A 185 -6.80 -2.64 -15.22
CA LYS A 185 -7.25 -2.82 -16.62
C LYS A 185 -8.61 -2.22 -16.93
N TYR A 186 -9.45 -2.02 -15.92
CA TYR A 186 -10.73 -1.33 -16.06
C TYR A 186 -10.60 0.07 -16.69
N LEU A 187 -9.43 0.70 -16.58
CA LEU A 187 -9.13 1.97 -17.24
C LEU A 187 -9.21 1.90 -18.77
N LEU A 188 -9.06 0.72 -19.37
CA LEU A 188 -9.27 0.52 -20.82
C LEU A 188 -10.72 0.85 -21.23
N HIS A 189 -11.68 0.72 -20.33
CA HIS A 189 -13.08 1.06 -20.53
C HIS A 189 -13.41 2.50 -20.17
N SER A 190 -12.47 3.27 -19.61
CA SER A 190 -12.71 4.65 -19.19
C SER A 190 -13.18 5.53 -20.36
N PRO A 191 -14.27 6.29 -20.21
CA PRO A 191 -14.70 7.27 -21.21
C PRO A 191 -13.82 8.53 -21.23
N TYR A 192 -13.01 8.74 -20.19
CA TYR A 192 -12.18 9.93 -20.03
C TYR A 192 -10.77 9.78 -20.61
N LEU A 193 -10.39 8.57 -21.00
CA LEU A 193 -9.07 8.27 -21.57
C LEU A 193 -9.13 8.19 -23.09
N ASN A 194 -8.15 8.80 -23.75
CA ASN A 194 -8.04 8.76 -25.20
C ASN A 194 -7.48 7.42 -25.71
N PRO A 195 -7.61 7.10 -27.01
CA PRO A 195 -7.11 5.84 -27.55
C PRO A 195 -5.61 5.61 -27.37
N GLN A 196 -4.78 6.67 -27.39
CA GLN A 196 -3.34 6.51 -27.17
C GLN A 196 -3.02 6.11 -25.72
N GLN A 197 -3.67 6.74 -24.75
CA GLN A 197 -3.53 6.41 -23.33
C GLN A 197 -3.94 4.95 -23.06
N LYS A 198 -5.06 4.51 -23.62
CA LYS A 198 -5.52 3.12 -23.50
C LYS A 198 -4.52 2.13 -24.11
N ARG A 199 -3.95 2.46 -25.27
CA ARG A 199 -2.87 1.65 -25.89
C ARG A 199 -1.63 1.57 -24.99
N GLN A 200 -1.27 2.67 -24.32
CA GLN A 200 -0.14 2.67 -23.38
C GLN A 200 -0.42 1.81 -22.13
N ILE A 201 -1.62 1.90 -21.55
CA ILE A 201 -2.04 1.03 -20.44
C ILE A 201 -1.93 -0.45 -20.84
N TYR A 202 -2.47 -0.81 -22.01
CA TYR A 202 -2.38 -2.17 -22.53
C TYR A 202 -0.93 -2.63 -22.72
N LYS A 203 -0.07 -1.75 -23.24
CA LYS A 203 1.36 -2.03 -23.41
C LYS A 203 2.05 -2.29 -22.07
N TYR A 204 1.78 -1.50 -21.04
CA TYR A 204 2.36 -1.72 -19.71
C TYR A 204 1.81 -2.98 -19.04
N SER A 205 0.56 -3.37 -19.30
CA SER A 205 -0.05 -4.60 -18.77
C SER A 205 0.47 -5.88 -19.45
N LYS A 206 0.68 -5.88 -20.77
CA LYS A 206 0.98 -7.11 -21.55
C LYS A 206 2.38 -7.21 -22.13
N HIS A 207 3.11 -6.10 -22.17
CA HIS A 207 4.40 -5.99 -22.87
C HIS A 207 5.45 -5.26 -22.06
N ALA A 208 5.40 -5.38 -20.73
CA ALA A 208 6.34 -4.74 -19.81
C ALA A 208 7.78 -5.28 -19.96
N GLU A 209 7.95 -6.52 -20.40
CA GLU A 209 9.21 -7.20 -20.75
C GLU A 209 9.99 -6.48 -21.86
N HIS A 210 9.30 -5.77 -22.75
CA HIS A 210 9.93 -5.01 -23.83
C HIS A 210 10.31 -3.58 -23.43
N LEU A 211 10.09 -3.20 -22.17
CA LEU A 211 10.36 -1.85 -21.68
C LEU A 211 11.68 -1.77 -20.92
N GLY A 212 12.46 -0.73 -21.23
CA GLY A 212 13.61 -0.35 -20.41
C GLY A 212 13.18 0.12 -19.01
N LEU A 213 14.08 0.02 -18.04
CA LEU A 213 13.80 0.34 -16.63
C LEU A 213 13.25 1.77 -16.43
N SER A 214 13.79 2.77 -17.13
CA SER A 214 13.29 4.14 -17.04
C SER A 214 11.83 4.26 -17.51
N ASN A 215 11.43 3.49 -18.52
CA ASN A 215 10.04 3.46 -18.99
C ASN A 215 9.12 2.76 -17.98
N LYS A 216 9.62 1.73 -17.28
CA LYS A 216 8.92 1.08 -16.17
C LYS A 216 8.70 2.05 -15.00
N ILE A 217 9.70 2.83 -14.61
CA ILE A 217 9.54 3.83 -13.54
C ILE A 217 8.54 4.91 -13.95
N ASN A 218 8.65 5.41 -15.19
CA ASN A 218 7.73 6.41 -15.72
C ASN A 218 6.30 5.87 -15.90
N SER A 219 6.10 4.56 -16.00
CA SER A 219 4.78 3.95 -16.12
C SER A 219 3.93 4.19 -14.87
N LEU A 220 4.52 4.13 -13.67
CA LEU A 220 3.81 4.39 -12.41
C LEU A 220 3.32 5.84 -12.33
N LYS A 221 4.14 6.79 -12.77
CA LYS A 221 3.72 8.20 -12.90
C LYS A 221 2.57 8.33 -13.90
N PHE A 222 2.67 7.66 -15.05
CA PHE A 222 1.59 7.64 -16.04
C PHE A 222 0.29 7.07 -15.47
N LEU A 223 0.35 5.93 -14.77
CA LEU A 223 -0.81 5.31 -14.13
C LEU A 223 -1.48 6.25 -13.13
N SER A 224 -0.70 6.94 -12.28
CA SER A 224 -1.23 7.93 -11.33
C SER A 224 -2.05 9.02 -12.04
N GLN A 225 -1.62 9.47 -13.23
CA GLN A 225 -2.33 10.46 -14.03
C GLN A 225 -3.59 9.88 -14.66
N MET A 226 -3.58 8.61 -15.07
CA MET A 226 -4.77 7.95 -15.64
C MET A 226 -5.85 7.76 -14.58
N LEU A 227 -5.48 7.34 -13.36
CA LEU A 227 -6.38 7.24 -12.22
C LEU A 227 -6.96 8.61 -11.85
N TYR A 228 -6.14 9.67 -11.82
CA TYR A 228 -6.65 11.02 -11.58
C TYR A 228 -7.60 11.47 -12.69
N THR A 229 -7.26 11.20 -13.95
CA THR A 229 -8.13 11.54 -15.09
C THR A 229 -9.48 10.87 -14.97
N HIS A 230 -9.51 9.60 -14.59
CA HIS A 230 -10.70 8.77 -14.45
C HIS A 230 -11.55 9.17 -13.23
N PHE A 231 -10.96 9.24 -12.03
CA PHE A 231 -11.70 9.41 -10.77
C PHE A 231 -11.77 10.85 -10.26
N LYS A 232 -11.01 11.78 -10.85
CA LYS A 232 -10.81 13.17 -10.36
C LYS A 232 -10.35 13.23 -8.90
N LYS A 233 -9.65 12.19 -8.44
CA LYS A 233 -9.12 12.06 -7.08
C LYS A 233 -7.67 11.61 -7.15
N LYS A 234 -6.81 12.18 -6.29
CA LYS A 234 -5.41 11.76 -6.18
C LYS A 234 -5.36 10.33 -5.66
N CYS A 235 -4.48 9.51 -6.22
CA CYS A 235 -4.27 8.15 -5.72
C CYS A 235 -3.44 8.16 -4.45
N ILE A 236 -3.67 7.16 -3.60
CA ILE A 236 -2.78 6.79 -2.50
C ILE A 236 -1.85 5.71 -3.03
N VAL A 237 -0.56 5.82 -2.74
CA VAL A 237 0.44 4.81 -3.07
C VAL A 237 0.83 4.10 -1.79
N LEU A 238 0.59 2.79 -1.72
CA LEU A 238 0.98 1.93 -0.61
C LEU A 238 2.18 1.10 -1.04
N VAL A 239 3.18 1.01 -0.17
CA VAL A 239 4.45 0.32 -0.45
C VAL A 239 4.68 -0.71 0.63
N ASP A 240 4.85 -1.97 0.24
CA ASP A 240 5.20 -3.08 1.14
C ASP A 240 6.56 -3.68 0.79
N ASP A 241 7.22 -4.25 1.80
CA ASP A 241 8.49 -4.99 1.70
C ASP A 241 9.61 -4.32 0.89
N LEU A 242 9.85 -3.05 1.22
CA LEU A 242 10.98 -2.26 0.70
C LEU A 242 12.34 -2.59 1.38
N ASP A 243 12.38 -3.56 2.30
CA ASP A 243 13.52 -3.87 3.19
C ASP A 243 14.69 -4.62 2.50
#